data_AF-A0A7G7BFH3-F1
#
_entry.id   AF-A0A7G7BFH3-F1
#
_cell.length_a   1.000
_cell.length_b   1.000
_cell.length_c   1.000
_cell.angle_alpha   90.00
_cell.angle_beta   90.00
_cell.angle_gamma   90.00
#
_symmetry.space_group_name_H-M   'P 1'
#
loop_
_entity.id
_entity.type
_entity.pdbx_description
1 polymer ?
#
loop_
_entity_poly.entity_id
_entity_poly.type
_entity_poly.pdbx_seq_one_letter_code
_entity_poly.pdbx_strand_id
1 'polypeptide(L)'
;MTIRRILATAVAAAVTTPVLLLSVTPAFADGKPAAQTQEKPTIAELEMAAAAAKAAYEDAVAAESAANAALEALDSDTAPLTVAVKVAKAAAAAAGTAKADADQAVVDARAAVDALPDTATAEERAVLTTALTEAEAAAVIAGEAKAAADAAVVEAVDARDDELVAAVRTLGQAQNAVKVALADKTAADEALAKAKKEAEEGEGGEDGDACVPEPQLTTVVTGLPSAVVAGTKVTFNLRVTNGTDKTMDEVLPFAYVHATDGSGLNDIDDLVRLQWTSDSSSTWKTIDNKNYMDAISPLKAGAHADVKMRLAIDASAPAGNGVTFVAGDYFNEDGTCGGNPDLEGYEFLIAAAGSKPGKGDAKPSTTAPATPDLRPQSGASATPVSGSLAATGSSSVTSQLALASGAAVAIGAGAVFVARRRKAGSHS
;
A
#
# COMPACT_ATOMS: atom_id res chain seq x y z
N MET A 1 -56.11 17.32 15.30
CA MET A 1 -56.32 17.55 13.85
C MET A 1 -55.17 16.91 13.10
N THR A 2 -55.50 15.93 12.26
CA THR A 2 -54.58 15.19 11.39
C THR A 2 -54.20 16.06 10.19
N ILE A 3 -52.95 16.53 10.13
CA ILE A 3 -52.43 17.27 8.98
C ILE A 3 -51.45 16.38 8.20
N ARG A 4 -51.59 16.51 6.88
CA ARG A 4 -51.24 15.55 5.85
C ARG A 4 -49.75 15.60 5.52
N ARG A 5 -49.22 14.40 5.22
CA ARG A 5 -47.94 14.16 4.56
C ARG A 5 -47.82 15.01 3.29
N ILE A 6 -46.71 15.72 3.14
CA ILE A 6 -46.26 16.33 1.89
C ILE A 6 -45.00 15.62 1.42
N LEU A 7 -45.02 15.25 0.13
CA LEU A 7 -44.00 14.56 -0.65
C LEU A 7 -42.85 15.49 -1.09
N ALA A 8 -41.75 14.83 -1.51
CA ALA A 8 -40.60 15.29 -2.30
C ALA A 8 -39.50 16.03 -1.50
N THR A 9 -38.22 15.65 -1.59
CA THR A 9 -37.46 15.30 -2.79
C THR A 9 -36.31 14.36 -2.42
N ALA A 10 -36.21 13.20 -3.07
CA ALA A 10 -35.11 12.27 -2.87
C ALA A 10 -33.90 12.71 -3.71
N VAL A 11 -32.83 13.15 -3.04
CA VAL A 11 -31.50 13.26 -3.65
C VAL A 11 -30.77 11.95 -3.35
N ALA A 12 -30.63 11.11 -4.36
CA ALA A 12 -29.85 9.89 -4.28
C ALA A 12 -28.35 10.25 -4.36
N ALA A 13 -27.68 10.29 -3.21
CA ALA A 13 -26.22 10.23 -3.14
C ALA A 13 -25.83 8.78 -2.83
N ALA A 14 -25.32 8.07 -3.85
CA ALA A 14 -24.81 6.73 -3.70
C ALA A 14 -23.44 6.77 -3.00
N VAL A 15 -23.44 6.52 -1.70
CA VAL A 15 -22.23 6.16 -0.94
C VAL A 15 -22.39 4.70 -0.54
N THR A 16 -21.79 3.80 -1.32
CA THR A 16 -21.77 2.37 -1.02
C THR A 16 -20.37 1.95 -0.58
N THR A 17 -20.16 1.90 0.74
CA THR A 17 -19.08 1.13 1.37
C THR A 17 -19.70 -0.01 2.16
N PRO A 18 -19.47 -1.28 1.80
CA PRO A 18 -19.80 -2.38 2.69
C PRO A 18 -18.59 -2.70 3.58
N VAL A 19 -18.72 -2.35 4.85
CA VAL A 19 -18.04 -3.05 5.95
C VAL A 19 -18.75 -4.41 6.09
N LEU A 20 -18.05 -5.50 5.76
CA LEU A 20 -18.47 -6.85 6.12
C LEU A 20 -17.31 -7.61 6.77
N LEU A 21 -17.43 -7.76 8.09
CA LEU A 21 -16.80 -8.81 8.88
C LEU A 21 -17.40 -10.17 8.48
N LEU A 22 -16.58 -11.12 8.04
CA LEU A 22 -16.92 -12.55 8.12
C LEU A 22 -15.65 -13.38 8.34
N SER A 23 -15.56 -13.90 9.56
CA SER A 23 -14.72 -15.00 9.99
C SER A 23 -14.85 -16.21 9.06
N VAL A 24 -13.75 -16.64 8.44
CA VAL A 24 -13.65 -18.00 7.88
C VAL A 24 -12.24 -18.54 8.14
N THR A 25 -12.17 -19.60 8.93
CA THR A 25 -10.99 -20.45 9.09
C THR A 25 -10.60 -21.07 7.74
N PRO A 26 -9.32 -21.10 7.33
CA PRO A 26 -8.95 -21.91 6.18
C PRO A 26 -8.82 -23.37 6.63
N ALA A 27 -9.75 -24.19 6.18
CA ALA A 27 -9.55 -25.62 6.07
C ALA A 27 -8.45 -25.86 5.01
N PHE A 28 -7.45 -26.67 5.36
CA PHE A 28 -6.37 -27.09 4.48
C PHE A 28 -6.91 -27.76 3.21
N ALA A 29 -6.46 -27.27 2.06
CA ALA A 29 -6.41 -28.03 0.82
C ALA A 29 -5.13 -27.64 0.07
N ASP A 30 -4.29 -28.65 -0.19
CA ASP A 30 -3.03 -28.57 -0.95
C ASP A 30 -3.18 -27.81 -2.26
N GLY A 31 -2.40 -26.74 -2.40
CA GLY A 31 -2.34 -25.92 -3.60
C GLY A 31 -1.23 -24.89 -3.47
N LYS A 32 0.01 -25.34 -3.71
CA LYS A 32 1.22 -24.50 -3.79
C LYS A 32 0.97 -23.28 -4.70
N PRO A 33 1.08 -22.03 -4.22
CA PRO A 33 1.13 -20.88 -5.12
C PRO A 33 2.45 -20.93 -5.88
N ALA A 34 2.39 -20.99 -7.21
CA ALA A 34 3.55 -20.70 -8.04
C ALA A 34 3.99 -19.25 -7.75
N ALA A 35 5.26 -19.05 -7.40
CA ALA A 35 5.84 -17.73 -7.34
C ALA A 35 5.82 -17.13 -8.76
N GLN A 36 4.92 -16.20 -9.00
CA GLN A 36 4.93 -15.39 -10.22
C GLN A 36 6.08 -14.39 -10.09
N THR A 37 7.06 -14.48 -10.99
CA THR A 37 8.01 -13.39 -11.22
C THR A 37 7.21 -12.18 -11.66
N GLN A 38 7.09 -11.18 -10.79
CA GLN A 38 6.38 -9.95 -11.10
C GLN A 38 7.26 -9.16 -12.09
N GLU A 39 6.87 -9.14 -13.37
CA GLU A 39 7.51 -8.27 -14.36
C GLU A 39 7.50 -6.83 -13.86
N LYS A 40 8.62 -6.11 -14.01
CA LYS A 40 8.68 -4.68 -13.66
C LYS A 40 7.69 -3.92 -14.56
N PRO A 41 6.87 -3.00 -14.02
CA PRO A 41 5.95 -2.21 -14.82
C PRO A 41 6.69 -1.44 -15.92
N THR A 42 6.14 -1.44 -17.13
CA THR A 42 6.64 -0.63 -18.24
C THR A 42 6.42 0.86 -17.99
N ILE A 43 7.20 1.74 -18.63
CA ILE A 43 7.01 3.21 -18.52
C ILE A 43 5.59 3.61 -18.93
N ALA A 44 5.04 2.99 -19.98
CA ALA A 44 3.67 3.24 -20.41
C ALA A 44 2.63 2.91 -19.33
N GLU A 45 2.82 1.81 -18.60
CA GLU A 45 1.96 1.46 -17.47
C GLU A 45 2.12 2.43 -16.30
N LEU A 46 3.33 2.92 -16.03
CA LEU A 46 3.59 3.94 -15.02
C LEU A 46 3.01 5.31 -15.39
N GLU A 47 3.02 5.69 -16.66
CA GLU A 47 2.35 6.90 -17.16
C GLU A 47 0.83 6.80 -16.98
N MET A 48 0.25 5.64 -17.29
CA MET A 48 -1.17 5.39 -17.07
C MET A 48 -1.51 5.40 -15.57
N ALA A 49 -0.66 4.82 -14.72
CA ALA A 49 -0.84 4.83 -13.27
C ALA A 49 -0.74 6.25 -12.69
N ALA A 50 0.24 7.05 -13.12
CA ALA A 50 0.38 8.45 -12.71
C ALA A 50 -0.81 9.30 -13.17
N ALA A 51 -1.30 9.09 -14.40
CA ALA A 51 -2.50 9.75 -14.91
C ALA A 51 -3.76 9.36 -14.10
N ALA A 52 -3.92 8.08 -13.76
CA ALA A 52 -5.02 7.61 -12.93
C ALA A 52 -4.95 8.18 -11.50
N ALA A 53 -3.76 8.22 -10.88
CA ALA A 53 -3.55 8.79 -9.56
C ALA A 53 -3.80 10.31 -9.55
N LYS A 54 -3.42 11.02 -10.62
CA LYS A 54 -3.75 12.43 -10.82
C LYS A 54 -5.25 12.65 -10.93
N ALA A 55 -5.96 11.86 -11.73
CA ALA A 55 -7.42 11.95 -11.85
C ALA A 55 -8.11 11.71 -10.50
N ALA A 56 -7.68 10.67 -9.76
CA ALA A 56 -8.20 10.39 -8.42
C ALA A 56 -7.96 11.53 -7.43
N TYR A 57 -6.79 12.19 -7.49
CA TYR A 57 -6.51 13.37 -6.70
C TYR A 57 -7.42 14.56 -7.07
N GLU A 58 -7.62 14.81 -8.36
CA GLU A 58 -8.52 15.88 -8.84
C GLU A 58 -9.98 15.64 -8.42
N ASP A 59 -10.45 14.39 -8.52
CA ASP A 59 -11.78 13.99 -8.06
C ASP A 59 -11.92 14.17 -6.54
N ALA A 60 -10.89 13.81 -5.76
CA ALA A 60 -10.88 14.02 -4.32
C ALA A 60 -10.94 15.50 -3.95
N VAL A 61 -10.19 16.36 -4.65
CA VAL A 61 -10.20 17.81 -4.45
C VAL A 61 -11.56 18.41 -4.81
N ALA A 62 -12.18 17.94 -5.90
CA ALA A 62 -13.53 18.35 -6.27
C ALA A 62 -14.57 17.94 -5.21
N ALA A 63 -14.43 16.74 -4.65
CA ALA A 63 -15.27 16.26 -3.55
C ALA A 63 -15.09 17.08 -2.26
N GLU A 64 -13.85 17.44 -1.90
CA GLU A 64 -13.58 18.34 -0.77
C GLU A 64 -14.20 19.72 -0.99
N SER A 65 -14.07 20.28 -2.20
CA SER A 65 -14.69 21.55 -2.56
C SER A 65 -16.22 21.50 -2.47
N ALA A 66 -16.83 20.42 -2.96
CA ALA A 66 -18.28 20.21 -2.85
C ALA A 66 -18.74 20.06 -1.39
N ALA A 67 -17.97 19.36 -0.56
CA ALA A 67 -18.27 19.21 0.87
C ALA A 67 -18.18 20.55 1.62
N ASN A 68 -17.18 21.38 1.32
CA ASN A 68 -17.07 22.74 1.86
C ASN A 68 -18.26 23.61 1.43
N ALA A 69 -18.63 23.60 0.14
CA ALA A 69 -19.77 24.37 -0.35
C ALA A 69 -21.10 23.93 0.30
N ALA A 70 -21.26 22.62 0.56
CA ALA A 70 -22.43 22.12 1.29
C ALA A 70 -22.46 22.62 2.74
N LEU A 71 -21.32 22.64 3.43
CA LEU A 71 -21.23 23.18 4.79
C LEU A 71 -21.55 24.68 4.84
N GLU A 72 -21.00 25.47 3.91
CA GLU A 72 -21.31 26.90 3.79
C GLU A 72 -22.81 27.16 3.52
N ALA A 73 -23.44 26.33 2.70
CA ALA A 73 -24.87 26.43 2.42
C ALA A 73 -25.72 26.18 3.67
N LEU A 74 -25.32 25.22 4.51
CA LEU A 74 -25.98 24.89 5.78
C LEU A 74 -25.80 25.97 6.84
N ASP A 75 -24.63 26.60 6.90
CA ASP A 75 -24.34 27.68 7.85
C ASP A 75 -24.94 29.04 7.43
N SER A 76 -25.48 29.13 6.21
CA SER A 76 -26.09 30.36 5.72
C SER A 76 -27.29 30.81 6.58
N ASP A 77 -27.46 32.12 6.70
CA ASP A 77 -28.58 32.73 7.45
C ASP A 77 -29.96 32.37 6.90
N THR A 78 -30.00 31.97 5.63
CA THR A 78 -31.19 31.57 4.87
C THR A 78 -31.39 30.05 4.82
N ALA A 79 -30.47 29.26 5.38
CA ALA A 79 -30.59 27.80 5.42
C ALA A 79 -31.90 27.41 6.14
N PRO A 80 -32.67 26.42 5.63
CA PRO A 80 -33.97 26.06 6.19
C PRO A 80 -33.96 25.79 7.70
N LEU A 81 -32.97 25.06 8.20
CA LEU A 81 -32.85 24.76 9.64
C LEU A 81 -32.41 25.98 10.45
N THR A 82 -31.53 26.84 9.92
CA THR A 82 -31.18 28.11 10.55
C THR A 82 -32.40 29.03 10.66
N VAL A 83 -33.25 29.09 9.62
CA VAL A 83 -34.52 29.82 9.65
C VAL A 83 -35.49 29.20 10.64
N ALA A 84 -35.61 27.86 10.68
CA ALA A 84 -36.47 27.16 11.65
C ALA A 84 -36.08 27.48 13.10
N VAL A 85 -34.79 27.50 13.42
CA VAL A 85 -34.27 27.92 14.73
C VAL A 85 -34.66 29.36 15.05
N LYS A 86 -34.53 30.29 14.10
CA LYS A 86 -34.94 31.70 14.28
C LYS A 86 -36.44 31.82 14.57
N VAL A 87 -37.26 31.09 13.83
CA VAL A 87 -38.72 31.06 14.02
C VAL A 87 -39.10 30.47 15.37
N ALA A 88 -38.50 29.34 15.76
CA ALA A 88 -38.76 28.72 17.06
C ALA A 88 -38.38 29.64 18.22
N LYS A 89 -37.22 30.32 18.13
CA LYS A 89 -36.79 31.29 19.15
C LYS A 89 -37.74 32.48 19.26
N ALA A 90 -38.24 32.99 18.14
CA ALA A 90 -39.23 34.06 18.15
C ALA A 90 -40.55 33.61 18.80
N ALA A 91 -41.02 32.40 18.51
CA ALA A 91 -42.21 31.82 19.13
C ALA A 91 -42.04 31.62 20.64
N ALA A 92 -40.89 31.10 21.08
CA ALA A 92 -40.55 30.94 22.50
C ALA A 92 -40.48 32.29 23.24
N ALA A 93 -39.94 33.33 22.60
CA ALA A 93 -39.95 34.68 23.16
C ALA A 93 -41.38 35.22 23.32
N ALA A 94 -42.22 35.09 22.29
CA ALA A 94 -43.62 35.50 22.34
C ALA A 94 -44.42 34.74 23.42
N ALA A 95 -44.23 33.43 23.54
CA ALA A 95 -44.83 32.62 24.60
C ALA A 95 -44.31 33.02 25.98
N GLY A 96 -43.04 33.44 26.08
CA GLY A 96 -42.44 34.03 27.28
C GLY A 96 -43.17 35.30 27.73
N THR A 97 -43.42 36.22 26.80
CA THR A 97 -44.22 37.44 27.07
C THR A 97 -45.64 37.09 27.49
N ALA A 98 -46.33 36.21 26.76
CA ALA A 98 -47.70 35.80 27.08
C ALA A 98 -47.80 35.15 28.48
N LYS A 99 -46.79 34.36 28.87
CA LYS A 99 -46.71 33.81 30.22
C LYS A 99 -46.55 34.91 31.27
N ALA A 100 -45.64 35.86 31.04
CA ALA A 100 -45.41 36.95 31.99
C ALA A 100 -46.67 37.80 32.19
N ASP A 101 -47.39 38.09 31.10
CA ASP A 101 -48.66 38.82 31.15
C ASP A 101 -49.74 38.04 31.91
N ALA A 102 -49.84 36.72 31.70
CA ALA A 102 -50.80 35.87 32.41
C ALA A 102 -50.46 35.73 33.90
N ASP A 103 -49.17 35.59 34.26
CA ASP A 103 -48.73 35.58 35.66
C ASP A 103 -49.03 36.93 36.34
N GLN A 104 -48.86 38.05 35.65
CA GLN A 104 -49.22 39.37 36.17
C GLN A 104 -50.74 39.50 36.37
N ALA A 105 -51.56 38.97 35.46
CA ALA A 105 -53.01 38.96 35.61
C ALA A 105 -53.47 38.19 36.87
N VAL A 106 -52.78 37.10 37.24
CA VAL A 106 -53.04 36.38 38.50
C VAL A 106 -52.72 37.26 39.71
N VAL A 107 -51.58 37.96 39.69
CA VAL A 107 -51.18 38.89 40.75
C VAL A 107 -52.23 40.00 40.91
N ASP A 108 -52.67 40.59 39.80
CA ASP A 108 -53.65 41.68 39.81
C ASP A 108 -55.03 41.21 40.29
N ALA A 109 -55.49 40.05 39.81
CA ALA A 109 -56.77 39.47 40.23
C ALA A 109 -56.77 39.12 41.72
N ARG A 110 -55.65 38.61 42.24
CA ARG A 110 -55.50 38.31 43.66
C ARG A 110 -55.49 39.58 44.52
N ALA A 111 -54.77 40.61 44.07
CA ALA A 111 -54.78 41.91 44.74
C ALA A 111 -56.19 42.52 44.80
N ALA A 112 -57.00 42.34 43.74
CA ALA A 112 -58.39 42.79 43.71
C ALA A 112 -59.27 42.03 44.72
N VAL A 113 -59.09 40.71 44.85
CA VAL A 113 -59.76 39.90 45.88
C VAL A 113 -59.37 40.37 47.29
N ASP A 114 -58.08 40.58 47.53
CA ASP A 114 -57.54 40.99 48.84
C ASP A 114 -57.98 42.42 49.24
N ALA A 115 -58.29 43.28 48.27
CA ALA A 115 -58.77 44.65 48.50
C ALA A 115 -60.26 44.75 48.83
N LEU A 116 -61.03 43.65 48.79
CA LEU A 116 -62.46 43.66 49.08
C LEU A 116 -62.72 44.02 50.55
N PRO A 117 -63.56 45.03 50.85
CA PRO A 117 -63.93 45.35 52.22
C PRO A 117 -64.84 44.27 52.82
N ASP A 118 -64.90 44.21 54.16
CA ASP A 118 -65.78 43.29 54.88
C ASP A 118 -67.26 43.48 54.54
N THR A 119 -67.65 44.67 54.06
CA THR A 119 -69.02 44.99 53.62
C THR A 119 -69.35 44.56 52.18
N ALA A 120 -68.39 43.99 51.43
CA ALA A 120 -68.63 43.58 50.06
C ALA A 120 -69.73 42.52 49.96
N THR A 121 -70.57 42.64 48.93
CA THR A 121 -71.67 41.72 48.67
C THR A 121 -71.15 40.32 48.29
N ALA A 122 -72.00 39.31 48.44
CA ALA A 122 -71.67 37.95 48.00
C ALA A 122 -71.42 37.90 46.49
N GLU A 123 -72.13 38.72 45.70
CA GLU A 123 -71.96 38.82 44.25
C GLU A 123 -70.60 39.43 43.87
N GLU A 124 -70.18 40.53 44.51
CA GLU A 124 -68.86 41.14 44.26
C GLU A 124 -67.71 40.18 44.58
N ARG A 125 -67.81 39.45 45.70
CA ARG A 125 -66.83 38.40 46.06
C ARG A 125 -66.78 37.27 45.03
N ALA A 126 -67.94 36.82 44.57
CA ALA A 126 -68.03 35.74 43.58
C ALA A 126 -67.41 36.14 42.24
N VAL A 127 -67.65 37.37 41.77
CA VAL A 127 -67.07 37.88 40.51
C VAL A 127 -65.55 37.91 40.57
N LEU A 128 -64.96 38.50 41.61
CA LEU A 128 -63.49 38.60 41.72
C LEU A 128 -62.82 37.25 41.98
N THR A 129 -63.46 36.36 42.75
CA THR A 129 -62.95 34.99 42.93
C THR A 129 -62.96 34.20 41.63
N THR A 130 -64.01 34.37 40.80
CA THR A 130 -64.09 33.75 39.47
C THR A 130 -63.00 34.30 38.55
N ALA A 131 -62.80 35.62 38.53
CA ALA A 131 -61.74 36.24 37.74
C ALA A 131 -60.34 35.75 38.13
N LEU A 132 -60.07 35.55 39.43
CA LEU A 132 -58.82 34.95 39.90
C LEU A 132 -58.66 33.52 39.39
N THR A 133 -59.70 32.69 39.47
CA THR A 133 -59.66 31.30 38.97
C THR A 133 -59.41 31.25 37.46
N GLU A 134 -60.04 32.14 36.69
CA GLU A 134 -59.82 32.26 35.25
C GLU A 134 -58.39 32.72 34.92
N ALA A 135 -57.85 33.68 35.66
CA ALA A 135 -56.47 34.13 35.51
C ALA A 135 -55.46 33.01 35.84
N GLU A 136 -55.70 32.25 36.91
CA GLU A 136 -54.87 31.10 37.29
C GLU A 136 -54.87 30.02 36.20
N ALA A 137 -56.05 29.71 35.64
CA ALA A 137 -56.16 28.78 34.52
C ALA A 137 -55.42 29.28 33.26
N ALA A 138 -55.54 30.57 32.94
CA ALA A 138 -54.84 31.18 31.82
C ALA A 138 -53.31 31.15 32.01
N ALA A 139 -52.81 31.39 33.23
CA ALA A 139 -51.39 31.32 33.55
C ALA A 139 -50.83 29.89 33.41
N VAL A 140 -51.60 28.87 33.78
CA VAL A 140 -51.23 27.46 33.55
C VAL A 140 -51.12 27.18 32.04
N ILE A 141 -52.12 27.56 31.25
CA ILE A 141 -52.13 27.36 29.79
C ILE A 141 -50.94 28.09 29.13
N ALA A 142 -50.67 29.34 29.54
CA ALA A 142 -49.53 30.10 29.04
C ALA A 142 -48.19 29.47 29.46
N GLY A 143 -48.13 28.87 30.65
CA GLY A 143 -47.01 28.07 31.13
C GLY A 143 -46.73 26.85 30.26
N GLU A 144 -47.75 26.06 29.95
CA GLU A 144 -47.64 24.90 29.06
C GLU A 144 -47.24 25.31 27.64
N ALA A 145 -47.84 26.38 27.10
CA ALA A 145 -47.50 26.91 25.79
C ALA A 145 -46.04 27.38 25.71
N LYS A 146 -45.54 28.05 26.77
CA LYS A 146 -44.12 28.41 26.87
C LYS A 146 -43.23 27.18 26.90
N ALA A 147 -43.54 26.19 27.73
CA ALA A 147 -42.75 24.96 27.83
C ALA A 147 -42.67 24.23 26.47
N ALA A 148 -43.80 24.16 25.75
CA ALA A 148 -43.84 23.59 24.41
C ALA A 148 -43.01 24.39 23.40
N ALA A 149 -43.05 25.72 23.45
CA ALA A 149 -42.26 26.58 22.57
C ALA A 149 -40.75 26.49 22.86
N ASP A 150 -40.36 26.43 24.13
CA ASP A 150 -38.96 26.24 24.54
C ASP A 150 -38.45 24.85 24.11
N ALA A 151 -39.27 23.79 24.22
CA ALA A 151 -38.93 22.46 23.70
C ALA A 151 -38.75 22.47 22.17
N ALA A 152 -39.60 23.18 21.43
CA ALA A 152 -39.46 23.32 19.98
C ALA A 152 -38.18 24.05 19.56
N VAL A 153 -37.66 24.97 20.40
CA VAL A 153 -36.34 25.58 20.17
C VAL A 153 -35.23 24.54 20.27
N VAL A 154 -35.27 23.68 21.29
CA VAL A 154 -34.28 22.61 21.48
C VAL A 154 -34.30 21.68 20.27
N GLU A 155 -35.47 21.18 19.87
CA GLU A 155 -35.62 20.29 18.71
C GLU A 155 -35.09 20.93 17.41
N ALA A 156 -35.38 22.22 17.19
CA ALA A 156 -34.89 22.93 16.00
C ALA A 156 -33.37 23.11 16.00
N VAL A 157 -32.77 23.38 17.17
CA VAL A 157 -31.31 23.52 17.31
C VAL A 157 -30.63 22.18 17.12
N ASP A 158 -31.13 21.12 17.75
CA ASP A 158 -30.59 19.77 17.64
C ASP A 158 -30.61 19.30 16.18
N ALA A 159 -31.73 19.51 15.47
CA ALA A 159 -31.83 19.15 14.06
C ALA A 159 -30.79 19.88 13.18
N ARG A 160 -30.57 21.18 13.43
CA ARG A 160 -29.55 21.96 12.71
C ARG A 160 -28.15 21.44 13.02
N ASP A 161 -27.86 21.22 14.30
CA ASP A 161 -26.54 20.84 14.75
C ASP A 161 -26.18 19.42 14.28
N ASP A 162 -27.15 18.49 14.25
CA ASP A 162 -26.98 17.16 13.68
C ASP A 162 -26.60 17.20 12.19
N GLU A 163 -27.26 18.06 11.40
CA GLU A 163 -26.96 18.22 9.97
C GLU A 163 -25.57 18.87 9.75
N LEU A 164 -25.22 19.89 10.55
CA LEU A 164 -23.89 20.50 10.52
C LEU A 164 -22.80 19.49 10.90
N VAL A 165 -23.02 18.68 11.93
CA VAL A 165 -22.08 17.62 12.36
C VAL A 165 -21.92 16.57 11.26
N ALA A 166 -23.00 16.18 10.59
CA ALA A 166 -22.93 15.26 9.46
C ALA A 166 -22.10 15.86 8.30
N ALA A 167 -22.34 17.11 7.93
CA ALA A 167 -21.59 17.80 6.88
C ALA A 167 -20.09 17.95 7.22
N VAL A 168 -19.75 18.31 8.47
CA VAL A 168 -18.36 18.40 8.92
C VAL A 168 -17.67 17.04 8.88
N ARG A 169 -18.36 15.94 9.22
CA ARG A 169 -17.80 14.59 9.08
C ARG A 169 -17.51 14.25 7.62
N THR A 170 -18.42 14.59 6.71
CA THR A 170 -18.21 14.42 5.26
C THR A 170 -17.02 15.23 4.76
N LEU A 171 -16.86 16.48 5.20
CA LEU A 171 -15.69 17.30 4.88
C LEU A 171 -14.39 16.66 5.39
N GLY A 172 -14.38 16.19 6.64
CA GLY A 172 -13.21 15.51 7.20
C GLY A 172 -12.83 14.23 6.44
N GLN A 173 -13.82 13.48 5.96
CA GLN A 173 -13.60 12.31 5.09
C GLN A 173 -13.01 12.72 3.73
N ALA A 174 -13.53 13.78 3.11
CA ALA A 174 -13.03 14.30 1.83
C ALA A 174 -11.58 14.82 1.95
N GLN A 175 -11.27 15.56 3.02
CA GLN A 175 -9.90 16.00 3.32
C GLN A 175 -8.92 14.83 3.49
N ASN A 176 -9.34 13.77 4.17
CA ASN A 176 -8.53 12.57 4.29
C ASN A 176 -8.33 11.88 2.93
N ALA A 177 -9.38 11.81 2.09
CA ALA A 177 -9.27 11.28 0.74
C ALA A 177 -8.29 12.09 -0.13
N VAL A 178 -8.32 13.42 -0.05
CA VAL A 178 -7.35 14.31 -0.73
C VAL A 178 -5.92 14.02 -0.26
N LYS A 179 -5.71 13.86 1.05
CA LYS A 179 -4.39 13.54 1.60
C LYS A 179 -3.86 12.20 1.09
N VAL A 180 -4.70 11.17 1.06
CA VAL A 180 -4.34 9.83 0.54
C VAL A 180 -4.07 9.89 -0.95
N ALA A 181 -4.97 10.49 -1.74
CA ALA A 181 -4.81 10.60 -3.19
C ALA A 181 -3.59 11.44 -3.58
N LEU A 182 -3.23 12.47 -2.81
CA LEU A 182 -2.00 13.23 -3.02
C LEU A 182 -0.75 12.39 -2.78
N ALA A 183 -0.75 11.56 -1.73
CA ALA A 183 0.36 10.65 -1.46
C ALA A 183 0.52 9.61 -2.57
N ASP A 184 -0.59 9.02 -3.03
CA ASP A 184 -0.60 8.06 -4.13
C ASP A 184 -0.15 8.69 -5.44
N LYS A 185 -0.62 9.91 -5.75
CA LYS A 185 -0.16 10.70 -6.90
C LYS A 185 1.34 10.97 -6.82
N THR A 186 1.83 11.40 -5.66
CA THR A 186 3.25 11.70 -5.46
C THR A 186 4.10 10.45 -5.66
N ALA A 187 3.68 9.31 -5.09
CA ALA A 187 4.37 8.04 -5.25
C ALA A 187 4.35 7.56 -6.72
N ALA A 188 3.24 7.72 -7.44
CA ALA A 188 3.14 7.37 -8.85
C ALA A 188 4.02 8.28 -9.73
N ASP A 189 4.04 9.58 -9.46
CA ASP A 189 4.90 10.55 -10.16
C ASP A 189 6.39 10.27 -9.88
N GLU A 190 6.76 9.94 -8.65
CA GLU A 190 8.13 9.55 -8.28
C GLU A 190 8.57 8.24 -8.93
N ALA A 191 7.69 7.23 -8.96
CA ALA A 191 7.95 5.97 -9.65
C ALA A 191 8.12 6.17 -11.15
N LEU A 192 7.27 6.99 -11.78
CA LEU A 192 7.38 7.35 -13.19
C LEU A 192 8.67 8.14 -13.45
N ALA A 193 9.00 9.13 -12.62
CA ALA A 193 10.22 9.92 -12.77
C ALA A 193 11.47 9.07 -12.60
N LYS A 194 11.46 8.11 -11.65
CA LYS A 194 12.55 7.15 -11.48
C LYS A 194 12.68 6.24 -12.70
N ALA A 195 11.58 5.68 -13.20
CA ALA A 195 11.62 4.82 -14.39
C ALA A 195 12.06 5.58 -15.65
N LYS A 196 11.64 6.85 -15.80
CA LYS A 196 12.12 7.73 -16.87
C LYS A 196 13.60 8.04 -16.73
N LYS A 197 14.09 8.32 -15.52
CA LYS A 197 15.54 8.49 -15.28
C LYS A 197 16.31 7.21 -15.53
N GLU A 198 15.84 6.05 -15.10
CA GLU A 198 16.47 4.76 -15.42
C GLU A 198 16.46 4.47 -16.93
N ALA A 199 15.45 4.96 -17.66
CA ALA A 199 15.38 4.87 -19.11
C ALA A 199 16.25 5.92 -19.82
N GLU A 200 16.36 7.14 -19.29
CA GLU A 200 17.26 8.20 -19.79
C GLU A 200 18.72 7.94 -19.41
N GLU A 201 19.00 7.26 -18.30
CA GLU A 201 20.31 6.73 -17.94
C GLU A 201 20.58 5.39 -18.66
N GLY A 202 19.54 4.76 -19.20
CA GLY A 202 19.60 3.64 -20.16
C GLY A 202 19.71 4.06 -21.63
N GLU A 203 19.36 5.31 -21.96
CA GLU A 203 19.48 5.93 -23.30
C GLU A 203 20.46 7.12 -23.33
N GLY A 204 21.11 7.40 -22.20
CA GLY A 204 22.21 8.35 -22.02
C GLY A 204 23.55 7.68 -22.26
N GLY A 205 23.67 6.97 -23.38
CA GLY A 205 24.96 6.78 -24.02
C GLY A 205 25.42 8.14 -24.54
N GLU A 206 26.11 8.90 -23.70
CA GLU A 206 27.17 9.77 -24.22
C GLU A 206 28.07 8.90 -25.10
N ASP A 207 28.43 9.43 -26.27
CA ASP A 207 29.10 8.71 -27.34
C ASP A 207 30.33 7.90 -26.86
N GLY A 208 30.13 6.59 -26.65
CA GLY A 208 31.15 5.58 -26.33
C GLY A 208 30.82 4.72 -25.09
N ASP A 209 30.86 3.40 -25.21
CA ASP A 209 31.02 2.43 -24.08
C ASP A 209 29.79 1.93 -23.30
N ALA A 210 28.69 1.56 -23.97
CA ALA A 210 27.81 0.52 -23.41
C ALA A 210 28.46 -0.86 -23.64
N CYS A 211 28.87 -1.54 -22.57
CA CYS A 211 29.44 -2.88 -22.68
C CYS A 211 28.45 -3.86 -23.32
N VAL A 212 28.84 -4.50 -24.42
CA VAL A 212 27.95 -5.34 -25.23
C VAL A 212 28.08 -6.81 -24.81
N PRO A 213 26.99 -7.57 -24.64
CA PRO A 213 27.07 -9.00 -24.39
C PRO A 213 27.88 -9.72 -25.48
N GLU A 214 28.87 -10.51 -25.06
CA GLU A 214 29.76 -11.26 -25.94
C GLU A 214 29.55 -12.76 -25.70
N PRO A 215 28.71 -13.44 -26.51
CA PRO A 215 28.38 -14.85 -26.33
C PRO A 215 29.59 -15.79 -26.53
N GLN A 216 30.68 -15.31 -27.12
CA GLN A 216 31.91 -16.08 -27.26
C GLN A 216 32.85 -15.94 -26.04
N LEU A 217 32.58 -15.03 -25.10
CA LEU A 217 33.18 -15.08 -23.77
C LEU A 217 32.39 -16.09 -22.93
N THR A 218 33.05 -17.14 -22.44
CA THR A 218 32.36 -18.22 -21.72
C THR A 218 33.05 -18.55 -20.41
N THR A 219 32.27 -18.95 -19.40
CA THR A 219 32.75 -19.31 -18.08
C THR A 219 32.23 -20.67 -17.67
N VAL A 220 33.11 -21.67 -17.57
CA VAL A 220 32.72 -23.05 -17.32
C VAL A 220 33.33 -23.55 -16.01
N VAL A 221 32.50 -24.08 -15.12
CA VAL A 221 32.97 -24.74 -13.88
C VAL A 221 33.18 -26.24 -14.11
N THR A 222 34.31 -26.75 -13.63
CA THR A 222 34.64 -28.20 -13.66
C THR A 222 35.16 -28.68 -12.31
N GLY A 223 34.79 -29.92 -11.94
CA GLY A 223 35.25 -30.54 -10.70
C GLY A 223 34.57 -30.07 -9.41
N LEU A 224 33.52 -29.23 -9.49
CA LEU A 224 32.66 -28.95 -8.35
C LEU A 224 31.79 -30.19 -8.09
N PRO A 225 31.84 -30.84 -6.92
CA PRO A 225 31.01 -32.02 -6.66
C PRO A 225 29.52 -31.68 -6.58
N SER A 226 28.66 -32.57 -7.05
CA SER A 226 27.19 -32.45 -6.92
C SER A 226 26.68 -32.48 -5.48
N ALA A 227 27.51 -32.91 -4.52
CA ALA A 227 27.24 -32.77 -3.09
C ALA A 227 28.53 -32.55 -2.29
N VAL A 228 28.50 -31.57 -1.40
CA VAL A 228 29.61 -31.16 -0.52
C VAL A 228 29.20 -31.36 0.93
N VAL A 229 30.06 -31.98 1.74
CA VAL A 229 29.74 -32.32 3.13
C VAL A 229 30.07 -31.15 4.05
N ALA A 230 29.18 -30.83 5.00
CA ALA A 230 29.44 -29.84 6.04
C ALA A 230 30.74 -30.13 6.79
N GLY A 231 31.56 -29.09 7.02
CA GLY A 231 32.89 -29.19 7.61
C GLY A 231 34.01 -29.59 6.66
N THR A 232 33.72 -29.74 5.36
CA THR A 232 34.74 -30.07 4.34
C THR A 232 35.06 -28.89 3.42
N LYS A 233 36.15 -29.05 2.66
CA LYS A 233 36.57 -28.09 1.63
C LYS A 233 36.80 -28.85 0.34
N VAL A 234 36.26 -28.35 -0.76
CA VAL A 234 36.41 -28.93 -2.10
C VAL A 234 37.07 -27.90 -3.01
N THR A 235 37.92 -28.38 -3.91
CA THR A 235 38.60 -27.54 -4.92
C THR A 235 38.05 -27.88 -6.29
N PHE A 236 37.81 -26.87 -7.10
CA PHE A 236 37.28 -26.97 -8.45
C PHE A 236 37.89 -25.88 -9.33
N ASN A 237 37.63 -25.90 -10.64
CA ASN A 237 38.19 -24.92 -11.57
C ASN A 237 37.08 -24.13 -12.25
N LEU A 238 37.30 -22.83 -12.41
CA LEU A 238 36.55 -21.95 -13.30
C LEU A 238 37.42 -21.67 -14.52
N ARG A 239 36.97 -22.09 -15.71
CA ARG A 239 37.60 -21.77 -16.98
C ARG A 239 36.94 -20.57 -17.61
N VAL A 240 37.70 -19.52 -17.88
CA VAL A 240 37.25 -18.36 -18.65
C VAL A 240 37.85 -18.44 -20.05
N THR A 241 37.02 -18.45 -21.09
CA THR A 241 37.45 -18.63 -22.49
C THR A 241 37.04 -17.44 -23.33
N ASN A 242 38.00 -16.84 -24.02
CA ASN A 242 37.75 -15.89 -25.09
C ASN A 242 37.63 -16.65 -26.41
N GLY A 243 36.40 -16.90 -26.86
CA GLY A 243 36.12 -17.57 -28.14
C GLY A 243 36.08 -16.64 -29.35
N THR A 244 36.32 -15.33 -29.17
CA THR A 244 36.34 -14.34 -30.26
C THR A 244 37.64 -14.41 -31.07
N ASP A 245 37.70 -13.67 -32.17
CA ASP A 245 38.89 -13.47 -32.98
C ASP A 245 39.77 -12.28 -32.52
N LYS A 246 39.39 -11.61 -31.42
CA LYS A 246 40.10 -10.45 -30.85
C LYS A 246 40.71 -10.78 -29.50
N THR A 247 41.77 -10.06 -29.13
CA THR A 247 42.31 -10.10 -27.76
C THR A 247 41.41 -9.26 -26.86
N MET A 248 41.13 -9.76 -25.65
CA MET A 248 40.51 -9.00 -24.57
C MET A 248 41.62 -8.50 -23.64
N ASP A 249 41.71 -7.20 -23.41
CA ASP A 249 42.84 -6.62 -22.70
C ASP A 249 42.75 -6.88 -21.19
N GLU A 250 41.56 -6.73 -20.61
CA GLU A 250 41.27 -7.04 -19.22
C GLU A 250 39.99 -7.87 -19.13
N VAL A 251 40.07 -9.07 -18.54
CA VAL A 251 38.89 -9.91 -18.26
C VAL A 251 38.75 -10.09 -16.76
N LEU A 252 37.60 -9.76 -16.20
CA LEU A 252 37.26 -9.84 -14.78
C LEU A 252 36.33 -11.03 -14.52
N PRO A 253 36.85 -12.16 -14.00
CA PRO A 253 36.00 -13.27 -13.59
C PRO A 253 35.14 -12.88 -12.40
N PHE A 254 33.87 -13.27 -12.44
CA PHE A 254 32.89 -13.10 -11.39
C PHE A 254 32.49 -14.47 -10.85
N ALA A 255 32.41 -14.61 -9.52
CA ALA A 255 31.76 -15.77 -8.92
C ALA A 255 31.13 -15.43 -7.57
N TYR A 256 30.00 -16.06 -7.26
CA TYR A 256 29.33 -15.96 -5.98
C TYR A 256 28.69 -17.31 -5.62
N VAL A 257 28.51 -17.58 -4.33
CA VAL A 257 27.85 -18.79 -3.84
C VAL A 257 26.66 -18.38 -2.98
N HIS A 258 25.51 -19.00 -3.25
CA HIS A 258 24.31 -18.89 -2.44
C HIS A 258 23.95 -20.27 -1.89
N ALA A 259 23.49 -20.34 -0.66
CA ALA A 259 23.10 -21.56 0.01
C ALA A 259 21.89 -21.37 0.91
N THR A 260 21.01 -22.37 0.93
CA THR A 260 19.83 -22.44 1.80
C THR A 260 19.83 -23.72 2.60
N ASP A 261 19.08 -23.76 3.70
CA ASP A 261 18.75 -25.02 4.34
C ASP A 261 17.87 -25.93 3.44
N GLY A 262 17.56 -27.14 3.93
CA GLY A 262 16.76 -28.11 3.19
C GLY A 262 15.32 -27.69 2.90
N SER A 263 14.82 -26.61 3.53
CA SER A 263 13.50 -26.04 3.22
C SER A 263 13.54 -25.09 2.03
N GLY A 264 14.71 -24.53 1.72
CA GLY A 264 14.87 -23.48 0.70
C GLY A 264 14.39 -22.10 1.14
N LEU A 265 14.00 -21.92 2.42
CA LEU A 265 13.43 -20.68 2.94
C LEU A 265 14.38 -19.89 3.84
N ASN A 266 15.42 -20.53 4.37
CA ASN A 266 16.41 -19.89 5.24
C ASN A 266 17.77 -19.87 4.54
N ASP A 267 18.32 -18.67 4.35
CA ASP A 267 19.65 -18.45 3.82
C ASP A 267 20.71 -18.88 4.85
N ILE A 268 21.76 -19.55 4.36
CA ILE A 268 22.91 -20.02 5.16
C ILE A 268 24.23 -19.58 4.53
N ASP A 269 24.23 -18.46 3.81
CA ASP A 269 25.38 -17.91 3.07
C ASP A 269 26.59 -17.63 3.97
N ASP A 270 26.36 -17.33 5.24
CA ASP A 270 27.41 -17.11 6.24
C ASP A 270 28.19 -18.39 6.60
N LEU A 271 27.62 -19.56 6.31
CA LEU A 271 28.21 -20.88 6.55
C LEU A 271 28.93 -21.46 5.32
N VAL A 272 28.93 -20.75 4.19
CA VAL A 272 29.64 -21.14 2.97
C VAL A 272 30.66 -20.09 2.59
N ARG A 273 31.82 -20.53 2.09
CA ARG A 273 32.91 -19.61 1.71
C ARG A 273 33.52 -20.03 0.40
N LEU A 274 33.40 -19.15 -0.60
CA LEU A 274 34.07 -19.28 -1.88
C LEU A 274 35.41 -18.53 -1.87
N GLN A 275 36.45 -19.20 -2.35
CA GLN A 275 37.81 -18.70 -2.40
C GLN A 275 38.43 -19.03 -3.75
N TRP A 276 39.44 -18.28 -4.14
CA TRP A 276 40.11 -18.45 -5.42
C TRP A 276 41.62 -18.23 -5.29
N THR A 277 42.38 -18.71 -6.27
CA THR A 277 43.80 -18.40 -6.44
C THR A 277 44.15 -18.36 -7.92
N SER A 278 45.05 -17.46 -8.30
CA SER A 278 45.65 -17.45 -9.63
C SER A 278 46.69 -18.57 -9.74
N ASP A 279 47.02 -18.99 -10.96
CA ASP A 279 48.09 -19.95 -11.21
C ASP A 279 49.49 -19.46 -10.79
N SER A 280 49.65 -18.15 -10.64
CA SER A 280 50.89 -17.50 -10.18
C SER A 280 51.01 -17.40 -8.65
N SER A 281 49.98 -17.79 -7.89
CA SER A 281 49.91 -17.66 -6.43
C SER A 281 49.53 -18.98 -5.76
N SER A 282 50.12 -19.25 -4.59
CA SER A 282 49.70 -20.35 -3.69
C SER A 282 48.77 -19.88 -2.57
N THR A 283 48.46 -18.57 -2.51
CA THR A 283 47.64 -17.97 -1.46
C THR A 283 46.19 -17.86 -1.91
N TRP A 284 45.30 -18.52 -1.17
CA TRP A 284 43.86 -18.46 -1.37
C TRP A 284 43.29 -17.11 -0.92
N LYS A 285 42.62 -16.42 -1.83
CA LYS A 285 41.87 -15.19 -1.57
C LYS A 285 40.39 -15.53 -1.40
N THR A 286 39.73 -14.93 -0.42
CA THR A 286 38.27 -15.02 -0.32
C THR A 286 37.65 -14.06 -1.32
N ILE A 287 36.60 -14.49 -2.01
CA ILE A 287 35.83 -13.57 -2.86
C ILE A 287 35.17 -12.53 -1.96
N ASP A 288 35.41 -11.26 -2.25
CA ASP A 288 34.88 -10.16 -1.45
C ASP A 288 33.44 -9.81 -1.86
N ASN A 289 32.87 -8.77 -1.24
CA ASN A 289 31.49 -8.34 -1.50
C ASN A 289 31.26 -7.77 -2.91
N LYS A 290 32.31 -7.61 -3.73
CA LYS A 290 32.18 -7.22 -5.13
C LYS A 290 32.11 -8.43 -6.06
N ASN A 291 32.36 -9.64 -5.55
CA ASN A 291 32.26 -10.91 -6.27
C ASN A 291 33.20 -11.08 -7.48
N TYR A 292 34.11 -10.13 -7.72
CA TYR A 292 35.13 -10.19 -8.78
C TYR A 292 36.46 -10.72 -8.27
N MET A 293 37.17 -11.40 -9.17
CA MET A 293 38.54 -11.88 -8.98
C MET A 293 39.54 -10.88 -9.60
N ASP A 294 40.84 -11.08 -9.37
CA ASP A 294 41.84 -10.25 -10.08
C ASP A 294 41.71 -10.49 -11.59
N ALA A 295 41.98 -9.43 -12.36
CA ALA A 295 41.90 -9.48 -13.80
C ALA A 295 42.84 -10.50 -14.44
N ILE A 296 42.34 -11.14 -15.48
CA ILE A 296 43.10 -11.91 -16.46
C ILE A 296 43.43 -10.96 -17.60
N SER A 297 44.71 -10.59 -17.72
CA SER A 297 45.16 -9.61 -18.70
C SER A 297 46.49 -10.01 -19.33
N PRO A 298 46.63 -10.01 -20.67
CA PRO A 298 45.56 -10.04 -21.67
C PRO A 298 45.06 -11.48 -21.92
N LEU A 299 43.79 -11.64 -22.29
CA LEU A 299 43.22 -12.91 -22.75
C LEU A 299 43.10 -12.92 -24.28
N LYS A 300 44.07 -13.57 -24.94
CA LYS A 300 44.18 -13.63 -26.40
C LYS A 300 42.97 -14.30 -27.06
N ALA A 301 42.75 -13.98 -28.34
CA ALA A 301 41.78 -14.66 -29.21
C ALA A 301 41.92 -16.18 -29.14
N GLY A 302 40.81 -16.88 -28.92
CA GLY A 302 40.74 -18.34 -28.78
C GLY A 302 41.40 -18.92 -27.53
N ALA A 303 41.97 -18.09 -26.63
CA ALA A 303 42.65 -18.55 -25.43
C ALA A 303 41.67 -18.75 -24.26
N HIS A 304 42.12 -19.49 -23.26
CA HIS A 304 41.43 -19.64 -21.98
C HIS A 304 42.40 -19.50 -20.83
N ALA A 305 41.85 -19.17 -19.67
CA ALA A 305 42.55 -19.18 -18.39
C ALA A 305 41.73 -19.99 -17.38
N ASP A 306 42.43 -20.77 -16.56
CA ASP A 306 41.83 -21.55 -15.49
C ASP A 306 42.09 -20.88 -14.15
N VAL A 307 41.01 -20.56 -13.42
CA VAL A 307 41.06 -20.03 -12.06
C VAL A 307 40.76 -21.17 -11.08
N LYS A 308 41.67 -21.43 -10.15
CA LYS A 308 41.48 -22.45 -9.12
C LYS A 308 40.57 -21.90 -8.03
N MET A 309 39.47 -22.60 -7.77
CA MET A 309 38.43 -22.23 -6.82
C MET A 309 38.38 -23.22 -5.66
N ARG A 310 37.95 -22.76 -4.50
CA ARG A 310 37.72 -23.59 -3.32
C ARG A 310 36.46 -23.16 -2.60
N LEU A 311 35.56 -24.12 -2.41
CA LEU A 311 34.38 -23.97 -1.59
C LEU A 311 34.62 -24.66 -0.24
N ALA A 312 34.43 -23.91 0.85
CA ALA A 312 34.46 -24.42 2.20
C ALA A 312 33.06 -24.31 2.81
N ILE A 313 32.56 -25.41 3.40
CA ILE A 313 31.29 -25.45 4.13
C ILE A 313 31.60 -25.57 5.61
N ASP A 314 31.03 -24.70 6.43
CA ASP A 314 31.19 -24.78 7.88
C ASP A 314 30.65 -26.10 8.43
N ALA A 315 31.24 -26.59 9.54
CA ALA A 315 30.80 -27.83 10.17
C ALA A 315 29.40 -27.75 10.77
N SER A 316 28.93 -26.54 11.11
CA SER A 316 27.59 -26.26 11.62
C SER A 316 26.51 -26.12 10.54
N ALA A 317 26.90 -26.11 9.26
CA ALA A 317 25.94 -25.99 8.16
C ALA A 317 24.92 -27.14 8.17
N PRO A 318 23.61 -26.84 8.18
CA PRO A 318 22.59 -27.87 8.06
C PRO A 318 22.62 -28.49 6.67
N ALA A 319 21.96 -29.65 6.50
CA ALA A 319 21.72 -30.17 5.16
C ALA A 319 20.85 -29.19 4.36
N GLY A 320 21.19 -29.00 3.10
CA GLY A 320 20.62 -27.91 2.31
C GLY A 320 21.01 -27.94 0.84
N ASN A 321 20.76 -26.83 0.16
CA ASN A 321 21.06 -26.64 -1.26
C ASN A 321 22.06 -25.50 -1.40
N GLY A 322 22.93 -25.60 -2.39
CA GLY A 322 23.83 -24.51 -2.75
C GLY A 322 23.89 -24.36 -4.26
N VAL A 323 24.17 -23.15 -4.71
CA VAL A 323 24.41 -22.82 -6.10
C VAL A 323 25.62 -21.91 -6.17
N THR A 324 26.56 -22.26 -7.06
CA THR A 324 27.67 -21.36 -7.42
C THR A 324 27.34 -20.71 -8.74
N PHE A 325 27.30 -19.37 -8.75
CA PHE A 325 27.13 -18.57 -9.95
C PHE A 325 28.49 -18.11 -10.46
N VAL A 326 28.70 -18.16 -11.79
CA VAL A 326 29.90 -17.65 -12.45
C VAL A 326 29.55 -16.83 -13.67
N ALA A 327 30.36 -15.79 -13.91
CA ALA A 327 30.31 -14.93 -15.09
C ALA A 327 31.71 -14.33 -15.33
N GLY A 328 31.84 -13.54 -16.39
CA GLY A 328 33.06 -12.83 -16.74
C GLY A 328 32.76 -11.62 -17.61
N ASP A 329 33.35 -10.49 -17.23
CA ASP A 329 33.29 -9.24 -17.98
C ASP A 329 34.65 -8.93 -18.61
N TYR A 330 34.70 -8.17 -19.69
CA TYR A 330 35.93 -7.67 -20.26
C TYR A 330 35.87 -6.16 -20.55
N PHE A 331 37.05 -5.55 -20.48
CA PHE A 331 37.29 -4.14 -20.80
C PHE A 331 38.55 -4.06 -21.65
N ASN A 332 38.47 -3.37 -22.78
CA ASN A 332 39.58 -3.15 -23.69
C ASN A 332 40.09 -1.71 -23.58
N GLU A 333 41.35 -1.49 -23.91
CA GLU A 333 41.97 -0.17 -23.91
C GLU A 333 41.35 0.77 -24.97
N ASP A 334 40.69 0.20 -25.98
CA ASP A 334 39.98 0.94 -27.04
C ASP A 334 38.58 1.43 -26.64
N GLY A 335 38.20 1.24 -25.38
CA GLY A 335 36.88 1.58 -24.82
C GLY A 335 35.84 0.46 -24.96
N THR A 336 36.05 -0.50 -25.86
CA THR A 336 35.10 -1.60 -26.01
C THR A 336 35.08 -2.49 -24.78
N CYS A 337 33.88 -2.82 -24.33
CA CYS A 337 33.68 -3.70 -23.18
C CYS A 337 32.49 -4.60 -23.41
N GLY A 338 32.36 -5.63 -22.59
CA GLY A 338 31.31 -6.64 -22.73
C GLY A 338 31.38 -7.69 -21.64
N GLY A 339 30.52 -8.69 -21.71
CA GLY A 339 30.49 -9.77 -20.73
C GLY A 339 29.80 -11.00 -21.28
N ASN A 340 30.00 -12.15 -20.65
CA ASN A 340 29.25 -13.34 -21.04
C ASN A 340 27.76 -13.12 -20.73
N PRO A 341 26.84 -13.50 -21.63
CA PRO A 341 25.43 -13.09 -21.55
C PRO A 341 24.66 -13.73 -20.38
N ASP A 342 25.14 -14.87 -19.89
CA ASP A 342 24.43 -15.69 -18.91
C ASP A 342 25.19 -15.78 -17.58
N LEU A 343 24.51 -15.55 -16.47
CA LEU A 343 25.02 -15.91 -15.15
C LEU A 343 24.83 -17.42 -14.93
N GLU A 344 25.88 -18.21 -15.14
CA GLU A 344 25.77 -19.67 -15.08
C GLU A 344 25.72 -20.18 -13.63
N GLY A 345 24.64 -20.87 -13.27
CA GLY A 345 24.46 -21.50 -11.96
C GLY A 345 24.82 -23.00 -11.96
N TYR A 346 25.67 -23.40 -11.01
CA TYR A 346 26.07 -24.79 -10.76
C TYR A 346 25.53 -25.23 -9.40
N GLU A 347 24.48 -26.05 -9.43
CA GLU A 347 23.79 -26.53 -8.24
C GLU A 347 24.52 -27.70 -7.57
N PHE A 348 24.60 -27.68 -6.24
CA PHE A 348 25.14 -28.75 -5.41
C PHE A 348 24.34 -28.91 -4.11
N LEU A 349 24.36 -30.10 -3.54
CA LEU A 349 23.74 -30.37 -2.24
C LEU A 349 24.73 -30.13 -1.10
N ILE A 350 24.26 -29.56 0.00
CA ILE A 350 25.00 -29.53 1.27
C ILE A 350 24.57 -30.75 2.08
N ALA A 351 25.48 -31.71 2.25
CA ALA A 351 25.22 -32.92 3.02
C ALA A 351 25.61 -32.71 4.49
N ALA A 352 24.83 -33.28 5.42
CA ALA A 352 25.14 -33.23 6.84
C ALA A 352 26.51 -33.86 7.17
N ALA A 353 27.18 -33.33 8.20
CA ALA A 353 28.49 -33.79 8.64
C ALA A 353 28.53 -35.31 8.88
N GLY A 354 29.60 -35.97 8.41
CA GLY A 354 29.78 -37.42 8.50
C GLY A 354 29.19 -38.24 7.33
N SER A 355 28.53 -37.58 6.38
CA SER A 355 28.09 -38.19 5.12
C SER A 355 29.24 -38.38 4.12
N LYS A 356 29.08 -39.26 3.11
CA LYS A 356 30.05 -39.39 2.02
C LYS A 356 29.83 -38.26 0.99
N PRO A 357 30.89 -37.68 0.40
CA PRO A 357 30.75 -36.73 -0.71
C PRO A 357 29.97 -37.35 -1.89
N GLY A 358 29.25 -36.52 -2.63
CA GLY A 358 28.53 -36.94 -3.84
C GLY A 358 29.49 -37.51 -4.89
N LYS A 359 29.00 -38.45 -5.72
CA LYS A 359 29.74 -38.93 -6.89
C LYS A 359 29.30 -38.15 -8.13
N GLY A 360 30.25 -37.52 -8.82
CA GLY A 360 30.01 -36.77 -10.05
C GLY A 360 29.92 -35.26 -9.84
N ASP A 361 30.17 -34.53 -10.93
CA ASP A 361 30.27 -33.08 -10.93
C ASP A 361 28.88 -32.42 -10.99
N ALA A 362 28.75 -31.28 -10.32
CA ALA A 362 27.66 -30.33 -10.50
C ALA A 362 27.61 -29.89 -11.96
N LYS A 363 26.41 -29.82 -12.53
CA LYS A 363 26.19 -29.41 -13.91
C LYS A 363 25.56 -28.03 -13.94
N PRO A 364 25.73 -27.27 -15.04
CA PRO A 364 24.95 -26.07 -15.26
C PRO A 364 23.46 -26.41 -15.15
N SER A 365 22.70 -25.58 -14.45
CA SER A 365 21.24 -25.73 -14.36
C SER A 365 20.63 -25.59 -15.76
N THR A 366 19.87 -26.57 -16.24
CA THR A 366 19.27 -26.57 -17.59
C THR A 366 17.94 -25.81 -17.66
N THR A 367 17.69 -24.88 -16.74
CA THR A 367 16.40 -24.20 -16.65
C THR A 367 16.36 -23.01 -17.61
N ALA A 368 16.16 -23.28 -18.90
CA ALA A 368 15.40 -22.35 -19.73
C ALA A 368 13.96 -22.29 -19.19
N PRO A 369 13.24 -21.16 -19.25
CA PRO A 369 11.83 -21.12 -18.91
C PRO A 369 11.10 -22.14 -19.77
N ALA A 370 10.60 -23.22 -19.17
CA ALA A 370 9.71 -24.13 -19.85
C ALA A 370 8.41 -23.36 -20.11
N THR A 371 8.19 -22.88 -21.35
CA THR A 371 6.82 -22.66 -21.83
C THR A 371 6.17 -24.03 -21.97
N PRO A 372 5.16 -24.39 -21.16
CA PRO A 372 4.42 -25.61 -21.41
C PRO A 372 3.64 -25.42 -22.72
N ASP A 373 3.83 -26.31 -23.69
CA ASP A 373 2.99 -26.44 -24.87
C ASP A 373 1.59 -26.89 -24.40
N LEU A 374 0.74 -25.91 -24.05
CA LEU A 374 -0.65 -26.16 -23.69
C LEU A 374 -1.49 -26.30 -24.97
N ARG A 375 -1.52 -27.52 -25.51
CA ARG A 375 -2.60 -27.93 -26.42
C ARG A 375 -3.86 -28.18 -25.59
N PRO A 376 -5.01 -27.56 -25.92
CA PRO A 376 -6.25 -27.82 -25.20
C PRO A 376 -6.73 -29.24 -25.48
N GLN A 377 -6.71 -30.08 -24.46
CA GLN A 377 -7.30 -31.42 -24.52
C GLN A 377 -8.81 -31.32 -24.33
N SER A 378 -9.53 -31.10 -25.43
CA SER A 378 -10.99 -31.29 -25.49
C SER A 378 -11.30 -32.78 -25.45
N GLY A 379 -11.90 -33.27 -24.37
CA GLY A 379 -12.38 -34.64 -24.33
C GLY A 379 -12.81 -35.16 -22.96
N ALA A 380 -13.96 -34.70 -22.46
CA ALA A 380 -14.83 -35.51 -21.60
C ALA A 380 -16.24 -34.90 -21.54
N SER A 381 -17.11 -35.49 -22.34
CA SER A 381 -18.57 -35.61 -22.29
C SER A 381 -19.39 -34.70 -21.36
N ALA A 382 -20.28 -33.95 -22.02
CA ALA A 382 -21.44 -33.30 -21.46
C ALA A 382 -22.44 -34.28 -20.84
N THR A 383 -22.85 -34.01 -19.61
CA THR A 383 -24.19 -34.35 -19.11
C THR A 383 -24.82 -33.07 -18.55
N PRO A 384 -25.96 -32.60 -19.08
CA PRO A 384 -26.54 -31.34 -18.69
C PRO A 384 -27.32 -31.52 -17.38
N VAL A 385 -27.01 -30.72 -16.36
CA VAL A 385 -27.93 -30.49 -15.24
C VAL A 385 -28.66 -29.19 -15.56
N SER A 386 -29.89 -29.32 -16.05
CA SER A 386 -30.78 -28.18 -16.32
C SER A 386 -31.20 -27.52 -15.01
N GLY A 387 -30.66 -26.33 -14.74
CA GLY A 387 -31.10 -25.44 -13.68
C GLY A 387 -30.86 -24.00 -14.10
N SER A 388 -31.93 -23.31 -14.47
CA SER A 388 -31.91 -21.88 -14.84
C SER A 388 -31.67 -21.03 -13.59
N LEU A 389 -30.48 -20.44 -13.48
CA LEU A 389 -30.21 -19.36 -12.52
C LEU A 389 -29.96 -18.05 -13.29
N ALA A 390 -30.52 -17.00 -12.71
CA ALA A 390 -30.90 -15.77 -13.36
C ALA A 390 -29.76 -14.99 -14.03
N ALA A 391 -30.11 -14.34 -15.13
CA ALA A 391 -29.32 -13.30 -15.76
C ALA A 391 -29.17 -12.10 -14.81
N THR A 392 -28.05 -12.02 -14.09
CA THR A 392 -27.54 -10.74 -13.60
C THR A 392 -26.61 -10.20 -14.67
N GLY A 393 -27.09 -9.19 -15.40
CA GLY A 393 -26.30 -8.48 -16.39
C GLY A 393 -25.11 -7.80 -15.73
N SER A 394 -23.93 -8.36 -15.96
CA SER A 394 -22.66 -7.68 -15.78
C SER A 394 -21.98 -7.61 -17.14
N SER A 395 -21.87 -6.39 -17.65
CA SER A 395 -21.13 -6.07 -18.86
C SER A 395 -19.67 -6.51 -18.71
N SER A 396 -19.13 -7.11 -19.77
CA SER A 396 -17.84 -7.80 -19.84
C SER A 396 -16.63 -6.86 -19.95
N VAL A 397 -16.46 -5.91 -19.01
CA VAL A 397 -15.30 -4.99 -18.98
C VAL A 397 -14.70 -4.78 -17.59
N THR A 398 -15.27 -5.31 -16.49
CA THR A 398 -14.76 -5.03 -15.13
C THR A 398 -13.95 -6.15 -14.47
N SER A 399 -13.71 -7.27 -15.16
CA SER A 399 -12.91 -8.39 -14.60
C SER A 399 -11.38 -8.22 -14.77
N GLN A 400 -10.90 -7.11 -15.34
CA GLN A 400 -9.47 -6.83 -15.50
C GLN A 400 -8.88 -5.86 -14.47
N LEU A 401 -9.67 -5.39 -13.49
CA LEU A 401 -9.24 -4.39 -12.49
C LEU A 401 -9.25 -4.88 -11.03
N ALA A 402 -9.10 -6.19 -10.82
CA ALA A 402 -9.03 -6.80 -9.47
C ALA A 402 -7.61 -7.29 -9.11
N LEU A 403 -6.57 -6.55 -9.49
CA LEU A 403 -5.16 -6.88 -9.21
C LEU A 403 -4.35 -5.61 -8.89
N ALA A 404 -4.79 -4.83 -7.91
CA ALA A 404 -3.99 -3.75 -7.33
C ALA A 404 -4.48 -3.41 -5.92
N SER A 405 -4.22 -4.29 -4.95
CA SER A 405 -4.39 -3.95 -3.53
C SER A 405 -3.56 -4.91 -2.68
N GLY A 406 -2.39 -4.44 -2.23
CA GLY A 406 -1.62 -5.15 -1.20
C GLY A 406 -0.14 -4.81 -1.14
N ALA A 407 0.22 -3.67 -0.54
CA ALA A 407 1.55 -3.47 0.03
C ALA A 407 1.55 -2.37 1.10
N ALA A 408 1.30 -2.75 2.36
CA ALA A 408 1.71 -1.98 3.52
C ALA A 408 1.95 -2.94 4.68
N VAL A 409 3.21 -3.28 4.98
CA VAL A 409 3.74 -3.56 6.34
C VAL A 409 5.29 -3.54 6.31
N ALA A 410 5.85 -2.69 7.19
CA ALA A 410 7.14 -2.74 7.89
C ALA A 410 8.47 -2.84 7.11
N ILE A 411 9.36 -1.85 7.34
CA ILE A 411 10.66 -2.04 8.01
C ILE A 411 10.99 -0.74 8.74
N GLY A 412 11.07 -0.83 10.07
CA GLY A 412 11.80 0.09 10.91
C GLY A 412 12.82 -0.72 11.69
N ALA A 413 14.11 -0.56 11.38
CA ALA A 413 15.28 -0.82 12.23
C ALA A 413 16.54 -0.49 11.42
N GLY A 414 17.42 0.37 11.93
CA GLY A 414 18.74 0.59 11.33
C GLY A 414 19.34 2.00 11.41
N ALA A 415 19.11 2.74 12.49
CA ALA A 415 20.07 3.77 12.87
C ALA A 415 21.30 3.07 13.45
N VAL A 416 22.50 3.34 12.90
CA VAL A 416 23.82 3.52 13.55
C VAL A 416 24.96 3.20 12.56
N PHE A 417 26.01 4.03 12.59
CA PHE A 417 27.31 3.98 11.88
C PHE A 417 27.26 4.44 10.41
N VAL A 418 27.93 5.50 9.96
CA VAL A 418 29.32 5.92 10.21
C VAL A 418 29.48 7.45 10.16
N ALA A 419 30.25 7.96 11.11
CA ALA A 419 30.72 9.35 11.18
C ALA A 419 31.99 9.60 10.33
N ARG A 420 32.20 10.90 10.02
CA ARG A 420 33.49 11.62 9.85
C ARG A 420 34.30 11.47 8.56
N ARG A 421 34.23 12.53 7.74
CA ARG A 421 35.35 13.34 7.15
C ARG A 421 34.69 14.38 6.21
N ARG A 422 34.99 15.67 6.07
CA ARG A 422 35.93 16.73 6.54
C ARG A 422 35.06 18.01 6.50
N LYS A 423 35.29 19.07 7.28
CA LYS A 423 36.32 20.08 7.02
C LYS A 423 36.39 21.04 8.20
N ALA A 424 37.59 21.19 8.74
CA ALA A 424 37.95 22.28 9.65
C ALA A 424 38.47 23.47 8.83
N GLY A 425 38.23 24.67 9.36
CA GLY A 425 38.95 25.91 9.04
C GLY A 425 38.08 27.03 8.48
N SER A 426 37.62 27.94 9.35
CA SER A 426 38.27 29.25 9.56
C SER A 426 37.38 30.19 10.38
N HIS A 427 37.77 30.48 11.63
CA HIS A 427 37.58 31.77 12.31
C HIS A 427 38.58 31.84 13.45
N SER A 428 39.80 32.30 13.16
CA SER A 428 40.34 33.55 13.72
C SER A 428 41.61 33.94 12.98
#